data_AF-A0A527ZCB7-F1
#
_entry.id   AF-A0A527ZCB7-F1
#
_cell.length_a   1.000
_cell.length_b   1.000
_cell.length_c   1.000
_cell.angle_alpha   90.00
_cell.angle_beta   90.00
_cell.angle_gamma   90.00
#
_symmetry.space_group_name_H-M   'P 1'
#
loop_
_entity.id
_entity.type
_entity.pdbx_description
1 polymer ?
#
loop_
_entity_poly.entity_id
_entity_poly.type
_entity_poly.pdbx_seq_one_letter_code
_entity_poly.pdbx_strand_id
1 'polypeptide(L)'
;ERYTAESQDCIAASLAEVSDAEGLRRAFSELVDIYYGRFLAEPVMRDIWSGTQADKALRELELADSRANAEFLTAVLKRLRPTADPATLETTAFLIWQMGEATMRLAISVGRQEGDRLVAAYKRMALRELVGE
;
A
#
# COMPACT_ATOMS: atom_id res chain seq x y z
N GLU A 1 3.62 17.80 1.44
CA GLU A 1 3.47 17.87 2.91
C GLU A 1 2.02 17.70 3.36
N ARG A 2 1.08 18.62 3.10
CA ARG A 2 -0.32 18.49 3.58
C ARG A 2 -1.06 17.25 3.05
N TYR A 3 -0.92 16.93 1.75
CA TYR A 3 -1.53 15.74 1.13
C TYR A 3 -0.93 14.42 1.67
N THR A 4 0.38 14.41 1.97
CA THR A 4 1.08 13.26 2.54
C THR A 4 0.60 12.99 3.96
N ALA A 5 0.47 14.04 4.79
CA ALA A 5 -0.02 13.93 6.16
C ALA A 5 -1.48 13.43 6.22
N GLU A 6 -2.37 14.01 5.40
CA GLU A 6 -3.77 13.57 5.31
C GLU A 6 -3.91 12.10 4.84
N SER A 7 -2.99 11.65 3.96
CA SER A 7 -2.93 10.24 3.55
C SER A 7 -2.43 9.34 4.69
N GLN A 8 -1.42 9.76 5.43
CA GLN A 8 -0.88 9.00 6.57
C GLN A 8 -1.90 8.86 7.70
N ASP A 9 -2.63 9.93 8.03
CA ASP A 9 -3.69 9.88 9.04
C ASP A 9 -4.79 8.89 8.65
N CYS A 10 -5.16 8.85 7.36
CA CYS A 10 -6.14 7.89 6.85
C CYS A 10 -5.64 6.44 6.95
N ILE A 11 -4.39 6.18 6.60
CA ILE A 11 -3.76 4.85 6.72
C ILE A 11 -3.70 4.43 8.19
N ALA A 12 -3.21 5.33 9.06
CA ALA A 12 -3.09 5.10 10.48
C ALA A 12 -4.43 4.76 11.12
N ALA A 13 -5.47 5.57 10.85
CA ALA A 13 -6.82 5.34 11.35
C ALA A 13 -7.40 4.00 10.88
N SER A 14 -7.18 3.64 9.61
CA SER A 14 -7.70 2.38 9.04
C SER A 14 -7.05 1.14 9.68
N LEU A 15 -5.79 1.26 10.11
CA LEU A 15 -5.00 0.14 10.65
C LEU A 15 -4.95 0.10 12.18
N ALA A 16 -5.31 1.19 12.88
CA ALA A 16 -5.19 1.33 14.33
C ALA A 16 -5.92 0.20 15.10
N GLU A 17 -7.17 -0.09 14.71
CA GLU A 17 -8.08 -1.00 15.41
C GLU A 17 -7.91 -2.49 15.02
N VAL A 18 -6.99 -2.80 14.11
CA VAL A 18 -6.80 -4.17 13.61
C VAL A 18 -6.18 -5.09 14.68
N SER A 19 -6.99 -5.97 15.26
CA SER A 19 -6.55 -6.87 16.35
C SER A 19 -6.47 -8.35 15.98
N ASP A 20 -6.91 -8.72 14.78
CA ASP A 20 -6.86 -10.10 14.28
C ASP A 20 -6.61 -10.15 12.76
N ALA A 21 -6.48 -11.37 12.23
CA ALA A 21 -6.21 -11.62 10.81
C ALA A 21 -7.37 -11.18 9.90
N GLU A 22 -8.62 -11.33 10.35
CA GLU A 22 -9.79 -10.93 9.58
C GLU A 22 -9.92 -9.41 9.50
N GLY A 23 -9.63 -8.71 10.59
CA GLY A 23 -9.49 -7.27 10.65
C GLY A 23 -8.41 -6.76 9.71
N LEU A 24 -7.25 -7.42 9.67
CA LEU A 24 -6.18 -7.07 8.73
C LEU A 24 -6.63 -7.29 7.29
N ARG A 25 -7.31 -8.41 7.01
CA ARG A 25 -7.83 -8.73 5.67
C ARG A 25 -8.77 -7.64 5.17
N ARG A 26 -9.72 -7.22 6.01
CA ARG A 26 -10.68 -6.15 5.69
C ARG A 26 -9.99 -4.81 5.51
N ALA A 27 -9.27 -4.34 6.53
CA ALA A 27 -8.66 -3.02 6.54
C ALA A 27 -7.66 -2.83 5.39
N PHE A 28 -6.82 -3.84 5.11
CA PHE A 28 -5.88 -3.78 3.99
C PHE A 28 -6.60 -3.75 2.63
N SER A 29 -7.65 -4.55 2.46
CA SER A 29 -8.43 -4.56 1.21
C SER A 29 -9.11 -3.22 0.95
N GLU A 30 -9.72 -2.64 1.99
CA GLU A 30 -10.37 -1.33 1.93
C GLU A 30 -9.36 -0.23 1.63
N LEU A 31 -8.18 -0.26 2.25
CA LEU A 31 -7.10 0.69 1.99
C LEU A 31 -6.67 0.66 0.51
N VAL A 32 -6.52 -0.54 -0.05
CA VAL A 32 -6.19 -0.73 -1.46
C VAL A 32 -7.28 -0.18 -2.37
N ASP A 33 -8.56 -0.40 -2.04
CA ASP A 33 -9.69 0.09 -2.82
C ASP A 33 -9.83 1.62 -2.75
N ILE A 34 -9.62 2.22 -1.56
CA ILE A 34 -9.59 3.69 -1.38
C ILE A 34 -8.46 4.29 -2.21
N TYR A 35 -7.26 3.71 -2.10
CA TYR A 35 -6.09 4.18 -2.84
C TYR A 35 -6.39 4.11 -4.33
N TYR A 36 -6.80 2.95 -4.85
CA TYR A 36 -7.13 2.79 -6.27
C TYR A 36 -8.23 3.74 -6.75
N GLY A 37 -9.29 3.93 -5.97
CA GLY A 37 -10.38 4.86 -6.27
C GLY A 37 -9.92 6.31 -6.42
N ARG A 38 -8.99 6.77 -5.58
CA ARG A 38 -8.39 8.11 -5.70
C ARG A 38 -7.64 8.29 -7.02
N PHE A 39 -6.86 7.29 -7.44
CA PHE A 39 -6.15 7.37 -8.72
C PHE A 39 -7.07 7.39 -9.93
N LEU A 40 -8.16 6.63 -9.88
CA LEU A 40 -9.13 6.60 -10.97
C LEU A 40 -9.86 7.95 -11.12
N ALA A 41 -10.01 8.70 -10.03
CA ALA A 41 -10.57 10.04 -10.04
C ALA A 41 -9.58 11.11 -10.56
N GLU A 42 -8.28 10.81 -10.57
CA GLU A 42 -7.21 11.74 -10.94
C GLU A 42 -6.34 11.20 -12.10
N PRO A 43 -6.79 11.28 -13.38
CA PRO A 43 -6.06 10.72 -14.52
C PRO A 43 -4.66 11.29 -14.73
N VAL A 44 -4.39 12.51 -14.23
CA VAL A 44 -3.08 13.19 -14.31
C VAL A 44 -1.99 12.44 -13.55
N MET A 45 -2.36 11.56 -12.61
CA MET A 45 -1.42 10.81 -11.78
C MET A 45 -0.47 9.97 -12.64
N ARG A 46 -0.91 9.40 -13.77
CA ARG A 46 -0.01 8.64 -14.65
C ARG A 46 1.22 9.46 -15.10
N ASP A 47 1.00 10.72 -15.45
CA ASP A 47 2.05 11.59 -15.98
C ASP A 47 2.95 12.11 -14.84
N ILE A 48 2.38 12.38 -13.66
CA ILE A 48 3.13 12.75 -12.44
C ILE A 48 4.13 11.66 -12.05
N TRP A 49 3.72 10.38 -12.02
CA TRP A 49 4.61 9.29 -11.63
C TRP A 49 5.76 9.09 -12.61
N SER A 50 5.50 9.30 -13.90
CA SER A 50 6.52 9.22 -14.94
C SER A 50 7.60 10.29 -14.72
N GLY A 51 7.20 11.48 -14.26
CA GLY A 51 8.11 12.54 -13.80
C GLY A 51 8.87 12.18 -12.52
N THR A 52 8.17 11.69 -11.48
CA THR A 52 8.77 11.28 -10.20
C THR A 52 9.85 10.20 -10.38
N GLN A 53 9.65 9.24 -11.28
CA GLN A 53 10.65 8.18 -11.52
C GLN A 53 11.90 8.66 -12.27
N ALA A 54 11.76 9.67 -13.11
CA ALA A 54 12.87 10.23 -13.88
C ALA A 54 13.80 11.10 -13.03
N ASP A 55 13.28 11.71 -11.96
CA ASP A 55 14.03 12.56 -11.04
C ASP A 55 14.51 11.79 -9.81
N LYS A 56 15.82 11.81 -9.55
CA LYS A 56 16.42 11.09 -8.43
C LYS A 56 15.93 11.58 -7.08
N ALA A 57 15.80 12.89 -6.88
CA ALA A 57 15.42 13.48 -5.60
C ALA A 57 13.94 13.18 -5.29
N LEU A 58 13.08 13.26 -6.30
CA LEU A 58 11.66 12.92 -6.15
C LEU A 58 11.48 11.43 -5.84
N ARG A 59 12.26 10.55 -6.47
CA ARG A 59 12.23 9.12 -6.17
C ARG A 59 12.70 8.80 -4.75
N GLU A 60 13.72 9.50 -4.25
CA GLU A 60 14.18 9.34 -2.87
C GLU A 60 13.13 9.79 -1.85
N LEU A 61 12.40 10.88 -2.15
CA LEU A 61 11.26 11.33 -1.35
C LEU A 61 10.10 10.32 -1.37
N GLU A 62 9.71 9.82 -2.54
CA GLU A 62 8.66 8.78 -2.66
C GLU A 62 9.02 7.54 -1.84
N LEU A 63 10.29 7.12 -1.88
CA LEU A 63 10.76 5.96 -1.13
C LEU A 63 10.70 6.18 0.39
N ALA A 64 11.02 7.38 0.86
CA ALA A 64 10.93 7.74 2.27
C ALA A 64 9.46 7.74 2.75
N ASP A 65 8.56 8.34 1.97
CA ASP A 65 7.13 8.36 2.26
C ASP A 65 6.54 6.94 2.28
N SER A 66 6.93 6.11 1.32
CA SER A 66 6.50 4.72 1.25
C SER A 66 6.96 3.90 2.45
N ARG A 67 8.18 4.16 2.94
CA ARG A 67 8.72 3.51 4.12
C ARG A 67 7.92 3.91 5.36
N ALA A 68 7.66 5.21 5.54
CA ALA A 68 6.82 5.70 6.63
C ALA A 68 5.40 5.09 6.59
N ASN A 69 4.81 4.94 5.41
CA ASN A 69 3.50 4.30 5.28
C ASN A 69 3.54 2.79 5.62
N ALA A 70 4.59 2.08 5.21
CA ALA A 70 4.77 0.67 5.53
C ALA A 70 4.97 0.40 7.04
N GLU A 71 5.40 1.40 7.82
CA GLU A 71 5.51 1.28 9.28
C GLU A 71 4.15 1.06 9.96
N PHE A 72 3.06 1.61 9.42
CA PHE A 72 1.72 1.34 9.94
C PHE A 72 1.34 -0.14 9.78
N LEU A 73 1.62 -0.72 8.60
CA LEU A 73 1.39 -2.14 8.35
C LEU A 73 2.32 -3.00 9.23
N THR A 74 3.58 -2.61 9.36
CA THR A 74 4.56 -3.27 10.24
C THR A 74 4.05 -3.33 11.68
N ALA A 75 3.50 -2.22 12.21
CA ALA A 75 2.97 -2.15 13.57
C ALA A 75 1.83 -3.15 13.78
N VAL A 76 0.91 -3.26 12.81
CA VAL A 76 -0.15 -4.26 12.85
C VAL A 76 0.43 -5.67 12.85
N LEU A 77 1.38 -5.97 11.96
CA LEU A 77 1.98 -7.30 11.88
C LEU A 77 2.70 -7.70 13.18
N LYS A 78 3.42 -6.76 13.81
CA LYS A 78 4.08 -6.99 15.12
C LYS A 78 3.06 -7.27 16.23
N ARG A 79 1.91 -6.58 16.22
CA ARG A 79 0.81 -6.83 17.16
C ARG A 79 0.18 -8.21 16.97
N LEU A 80 -0.06 -8.63 15.73
CA LEU A 80 -0.67 -9.93 15.42
C LEU A 80 0.30 -11.11 15.59
N ARG A 81 1.60 -10.87 15.41
CA ARG A 81 2.65 -11.90 15.41
C ARG A 81 3.82 -11.50 16.33
N PRO A 82 3.60 -11.37 17.65
CA PRO A 82 4.60 -10.82 18.58
C PRO A 82 5.86 -11.70 18.75
N THR A 83 5.78 -12.97 18.35
CA THR A 83 6.91 -13.92 18.43
C THR A 83 7.65 -14.07 17.10
N ALA A 84 7.20 -13.43 16.01
CA ALA A 84 7.87 -13.49 14.73
C ALA A 84 9.11 -12.57 14.72
N ASP A 85 10.08 -12.89 13.85
CA ASP A 85 11.26 -12.06 13.65
C ASP A 85 10.88 -10.65 13.14
N PRO A 86 11.22 -9.57 13.88
CA PRO A 86 10.85 -8.21 13.49
C PRO A 86 11.38 -7.80 12.12
N ALA A 87 12.60 -8.22 11.75
CA ALA A 87 13.20 -7.86 10.46
C ALA A 87 12.44 -8.49 9.28
N THR A 88 11.97 -9.72 9.46
CA THR A 88 11.09 -10.39 8.50
C THR A 88 9.77 -9.61 8.34
N LEU A 89 9.12 -9.21 9.45
CA LEU A 89 7.86 -8.45 9.39
C LEU A 89 8.01 -7.10 8.69
N GLU A 90 9.08 -6.38 8.98
CA GLU A 90 9.42 -5.09 8.34
C GLU A 90 9.67 -5.26 6.84
N THR A 91 10.42 -6.30 6.47
CA THR A 91 10.73 -6.60 5.07
C THR A 91 9.45 -6.94 4.30
N THR A 92 8.60 -7.81 4.85
CA THR A 92 7.32 -8.19 4.24
C THR A 92 6.40 -6.98 4.09
N ALA A 93 6.22 -6.18 5.15
CA ALA A 93 5.35 -5.01 5.11
C ALA A 93 5.80 -4.00 4.05
N PHE A 94 7.09 -3.69 4.02
CA PHE A 94 7.65 -2.73 3.07
C PHE A 94 7.55 -3.24 1.62
N LEU A 95 7.85 -4.51 1.37
CA LEU A 95 7.75 -5.09 0.04
C LEU A 95 6.29 -5.13 -0.45
N ILE A 96 5.35 -5.57 0.39
CA ILE A 96 3.93 -5.57 0.02
C ILE A 96 3.45 -4.15 -0.29
N TRP A 97 3.84 -3.16 0.53
CA TRP A 97 3.48 -1.76 0.30
C TRP A 97 3.96 -1.26 -1.06
N GLN A 98 5.24 -1.47 -1.39
CA GLN A 98 5.84 -1.11 -2.68
C GLN A 98 5.17 -1.80 -3.86
N MET A 99 4.81 -3.08 -3.71
CA MET A 99 4.09 -3.82 -4.73
C MET A 99 2.68 -3.28 -4.96
N GLY A 100 2.02 -2.75 -3.92
CA GLY A 100 0.73 -2.08 -4.03
C GLY A 100 0.80 -0.81 -4.87
N GLU A 101 1.77 0.06 -4.59
CA GLU A 101 2.01 1.28 -5.37
C GLU A 101 2.36 0.97 -6.83
N ALA A 102 3.21 -0.03 -7.05
CA ALA A 102 3.54 -0.51 -8.40
C ALA A 102 2.31 -1.07 -9.14
N THR A 103 1.45 -1.80 -8.43
CA THR A 103 0.20 -2.32 -8.98
C THR A 103 -0.73 -1.19 -9.40
N MET A 104 -0.89 -0.13 -8.60
CA MET A 104 -1.74 1.00 -8.99
C MET A 104 -1.24 1.68 -10.25
N ARG A 105 0.07 1.94 -10.33
CA ARG A 105 0.69 2.51 -11.53
C ARG A 105 0.41 1.67 -12.78
N LEU A 106 0.54 0.35 -12.67
CA LEU A 106 0.23 -0.55 -13.78
C LEU A 106 -1.26 -0.51 -14.11
N ALA A 107 -2.13 -0.59 -13.10
CA ALA A 107 -3.58 -0.65 -13.28
C ALA A 107 -4.17 0.60 -13.95
N ILE A 108 -3.60 1.80 -13.73
CA ILE A 108 -4.02 3.03 -14.41
C ILE A 108 -3.39 3.21 -15.79
N SER A 109 -2.36 2.43 -16.11
CA SER A 109 -1.69 2.47 -17.42
C SER A 109 -2.35 1.55 -18.45
N VAL A 110 -3.32 0.75 -18.03
CA VAL A 110 -4.08 -0.20 -18.85
C VAL A 110 -5.57 0.14 -18.89
N GLY A 111 -6.35 -0.62 -19.67
CA GLY A 111 -7.80 -0.45 -19.71
C GLY A 111 -8.47 -0.80 -18.37
N ARG A 112 -9.61 -0.16 -18.07
CA ARG A 112 -10.28 -0.26 -16.75
C ARG A 112 -10.49 -1.70 -16.26
N GLN A 113 -11.04 -2.56 -17.11
CA GLN A 113 -11.31 -3.96 -16.77
C GLN A 113 -10.03 -4.77 -16.50
N GLU A 114 -8.93 -4.43 -17.17
CA GLU A 114 -7.64 -5.06 -16.89
C GLU A 114 -7.05 -4.54 -15.57
N GLY A 115 -7.11 -3.24 -15.32
CA GLY A 115 -6.71 -2.63 -14.07
C GLY A 115 -7.43 -3.22 -12.85
N ASP A 116 -8.76 -3.37 -12.93
CA ASP A 116 -9.56 -4.00 -11.87
C ASP A 116 -9.08 -5.45 -11.57
N ARG A 117 -8.77 -6.22 -12.61
CA ARG A 117 -8.25 -7.59 -12.45
C ARG A 117 -6.86 -7.62 -11.82
N LEU A 118 -5.99 -6.67 -12.15
CA LEU A 118 -4.64 -6.55 -11.59
C LEU A 118 -4.70 -6.19 -10.10
N VAL A 119 -5.52 -5.20 -9.72
CA VAL A 119 -5.71 -4.81 -8.31
C VAL A 119 -6.28 -5.98 -7.51
N ALA A 120 -7.28 -6.69 -8.06
CA ALA A 120 -7.82 -7.89 -7.41
C ALA A 120 -6.77 -9.00 -7.25
N ALA A 121 -5.89 -9.20 -8.24
CA ALA A 121 -4.80 -10.17 -8.15
C ALA A 121 -3.78 -9.81 -7.07
N TYR A 122 -3.38 -8.54 -7.01
CA TYR A 122 -2.50 -8.03 -5.97
C TYR A 122 -3.09 -8.23 -4.57
N LYS A 123 -4.37 -7.87 -4.34
CA LYS A 123 -5.03 -8.08 -3.05
C LYS A 123 -4.94 -9.54 -2.61
N ARG A 124 -5.20 -10.50 -3.50
CA ARG A 124 -5.08 -11.94 -3.17
C ARG A 124 -3.66 -12.33 -2.78
N MET A 125 -2.64 -11.90 -3.54
CA MET A 125 -1.23 -12.23 -3.26
C MET A 125 -0.75 -11.60 -1.96
N ALA A 126 -1.07 -10.33 -1.74
CA ALA A 126 -0.68 -9.60 -0.54
C ALA A 126 -1.36 -10.17 0.70
N LEU A 127 -2.66 -10.45 0.65
CA LEU A 127 -3.39 -11.03 1.78
C LEU A 127 -2.84 -12.40 2.16
N ARG A 128 -2.55 -13.26 1.19
CA ARG A 128 -1.92 -14.56 1.44
C ARG A 128 -0.64 -14.44 2.26
N GLU A 129 0.22 -13.50 1.89
CA GLU A 129 1.47 -13.20 2.59
C GLU A 129 1.24 -12.56 3.97
N LEU A 130 0.26 -11.66 4.10
CA LEU A 130 0.01 -10.88 5.32
C LEU A 130 -0.72 -11.69 6.40
N VAL A 131 -1.68 -12.53 6.03
CA VAL A 131 -2.55 -13.26 6.97
C VAL A 131 -2.26 -14.76 7.06
N GLY A 132 -1.47 -15.34 6.15
CA GLY A 132 -0.99 -16.72 6.26
C GLY A 132 -1.92 -17.82 5.73
N GLU A 133 -2.60 -17.60 4.60
CA GLU A 133 -3.37 -18.62 3.87
C GLU A 133 -3.17 -18.53 2.34
#